data_AF-A0A0V1LVU5-F1
#
_entry.id   AF-A0A0V1LVU5-F1
#
_cell.length_a   1.000
_cell.length_b   1.000
_cell.length_c   1.000
_cell.angle_alpha   90.00
_cell.angle_beta   90.00
_cell.angle_gamma   90.00
#
_symmetry.space_group_name_H-M   'P 1'
#
loop_
_entity.id
_entity.type
_entity.pdbx_description
1 polymer ?
#
loop_
_entity_poly.entity_id
_entity_poly.type
_entity_poly.pdbx_seq_one_letter_code
_entity_poly.pdbx_strand_id
1 'polypeptide(L)' 'LIPENGDVFCAVDKPYAISQKYEPAVAVCIQQANIFARFNTIAAKVDS' A
#
# COMPACT_ATOMS: atom_id res chain seq x y z
N LEU A 1 0.79 -3.90 -3.94
CA LEU A 1 0.57 -5.19 -3.26
C LEU A 1 -0.61 -5.00 -2.33
N ILE A 2 -1.81 -5.35 -2.79
CA ILE A 2 -3.02 -5.33 -1.95
C ILE A 2 -3.34 -6.80 -1.68
N PRO A 3 -3.24 -7.30 -0.44
CA PRO A 3 -3.60 -8.67 -0.13
C PRO A 3 -5.12 -8.89 -0.29
N GLU A 4 -5.52 -10.13 -0.56
CA GLU A 4 -6.88 -10.55 -0.94
C GLU A 4 -8.01 -10.01 -0.05
N ASN A 5 -7.74 -9.72 1.22
CA ASN A 5 -8.75 -9.29 2.20
C ASN A 5 -8.89 -7.76 2.35
N GLY A 6 -8.09 -6.93 1.67
CA GLY A 6 -8.23 -5.46 1.75
C GLY A 6 -7.97 -4.86 3.15
N ASP A 7 -7.35 -5.61 4.06
CA ASP A 7 -7.08 -5.16 5.43
C ASP A 7 -5.61 -4.80 5.65
N VAL A 8 -4.78 -4.95 4.62
CA VAL A 8 -3.34 -4.69 4.71
C VAL A 8 -2.93 -3.65 3.68
N PHE A 9 -2.26 -2.62 4.16
CA PHE A 9 -1.64 -1.60 3.33
C PHE A 9 -0.13 -1.62 3.57
N CYS A 10 0.66 -1.65 2.49
CA CYS A 10 2.11 -1.65 2.57
C CYS A 10 2.69 -0.48 1.76
N ALA A 11 3.68 0.19 2.34
CA ALA A 11 4.56 1.12 1.65
C ALA A 11 5.92 0.44 1.44
N VAL A 12 6.45 0.54 0.22
CA VAL A 12 7.79 0.04 -0.14
C VAL A 12 8.76 1.22 -0.20
N ASP A 13 10.03 0.95 0.07
CA ASP A 13 11.09 1.97 0.06
C ASP A 13 11.41 2.50 -1.34
N LYS A 14 11.22 1.69 -2.39
CA LYS A 14 11.48 2.08 -3.78
C LYS A 14 10.45 1.50 -4.76
N PRO A 15 10.25 2.15 -5.92
CA PRO A 15 9.53 1.53 -7.03
C PRO A 15 10.38 0.39 -7.62
N TYR A 16 9.97 -0.85 -7.38
CA TYR A 16 10.64 -2.03 -7.91
C TYR A 16 10.08 -2.43 -9.27
N ALA A 17 10.97 -2.58 -10.25
CA ALA A 17 10.61 -3.05 -11.59
C ALA A 17 10.72 -4.58 -11.69
N ILE A 18 9.91 -5.19 -12.56
CA ILE A 18 9.94 -6.64 -12.80
C ILE A 18 11.33 -7.08 -13.30
N SER A 19 11.94 -6.28 -14.18
CA SER A 19 13.30 -6.49 -14.66
C SER A 19 14.24 -5.45 -14.04
N GLN A 20 14.86 -5.79 -12.93
CA GLN A 20 15.85 -4.95 -12.23
C GLN A 20 16.99 -5.81 -11.67
N LYS A 21 18.08 -5.15 -11.25
CA LYS A 21 19.16 -5.84 -10.53
C LYS A 21 18.66 -6.29 -9.16
N TYR A 22 19.14 -7.44 -8.69
CA TYR A 22 18.82 -7.91 -7.34
C TYR A 22 19.40 -6.95 -6.29
N GLU A 23 18.53 -6.43 -5.43
CA GLU A 23 18.89 -5.54 -4.33
C GLU A 23 18.01 -5.85 -3.11
N PRO A 24 18.46 -5.53 -1.88
CA PRO A 24 17.62 -5.61 -0.69
C PRO A 24 16.38 -4.74 -0.82
N ALA A 25 15.26 -5.22 -0.28
CA ALA A 25 13.99 -4.51 -0.31
C ALA A 25 13.32 -4.46 1.06
N VAL A 26 12.64 -3.35 1.36
CA VAL A 26 11.94 -3.15 2.62
C VAL A 26 10.50 -2.72 2.36
N ALA A 27 9.57 -3.29 3.11
CA ALA A 27 8.20 -2.83 3.15
C ALA A 27 7.76 -2.64 4.59
N VAL A 28 7.04 -1.55 4.84
CA VAL A 28 6.32 -1.34 6.10
C VAL A 28 4.85 -1.57 5.83
N CYS A 29 4.25 -2.51 6.56
CA CYS A 29 2.85 -2.90 6.38
C CYS A 29 2.05 -2.62 7.64
N ILE A 30 0.82 -2.15 7.45
CA ILE A 30 -0.18 -1.95 8.50
C ILE A 30 -1.33 -2.90 8.20
N GLN A 31 -1.75 -3.67 9.20
CA GLN A 31 -2.95 -4.51 9.13
C GLN A 31 -4.05 -3.91 10.01
N GLN A 32 -5.15 -3.52 9.39
CA GLN A 32 -6.33 -3.01 10.09
C GLN A 32 -7.58 -3.28 9.25
N ALA A 33 -8.63 -3.78 9.90
CA ALA A 33 -9.89 -4.12 9.26
C ALA A 33 -10.49 -2.90 8.53
N ASN A 34 -10.71 -3.02 7.22
CA ASN A 34 -11.25 -2.00 6.33
C ASN A 34 -10.35 -0.75 6.16
N ILE A 35 -9.02 -0.90 6.21
CA ILE A 35 -8.07 0.22 6.07
C ILE A 35 -8.29 1.04 4.78
N PHE A 36 -8.63 0.40 3.67
CA PHE A 36 -8.92 1.11 2.41
C PHE A 36 -10.21 1.93 2.45
N ALA A 37 -11.22 1.53 3.22
CA ALA A 37 -12.44 2.33 3.37
C ALA A 37 -12.13 3.67 4.07
N ARG A 38 -11.21 3.66 5.05
CA ARG A 38 -10.71 4.90 5.69
C ARG A 38 -9.97 5.78 4.68
N PHE A 39 -9.09 5.22 3.86
CA PHE A 39 -8.38 5.98 2.83
C PHE A 39 -9.32 6.58 1.78
N ASN A 40 -10.31 5.81 1.30
CA ASN A 40 -11.31 6.31 0.35
C ASN A 40 -12.10 7.50 0.93
N THR A 41 -12.46 7.44 2.22
CA THR A 41 -13.15 8.55 2.91
C THR A 41 -12.28 9.82 2.96
N ILE A 42 -10.97 9.67 3.10
CA ILE A 42 -10.03 10.80 3.12
C ILE A 42 -9.85 11.36 1.70
N ALA A 43 -9.66 10.50 0.71
CA ALA A 43 -9.46 10.90 -0.69
C ALA A 43 -10.64 11.71 -1.24
N ALA A 44 -11.88 11.29 -0.94
CA ALA A 44 -13.09 12.01 -1.34
C ALA A 44 -13.18 13.45 -0.80
N LYS A 45 -12.42 13.81 0.24
CA LYS A 45 -12.33 15.19 0.76
C LYS A 45 -11.22 16.03 0.11
N VAL A 46 -10.29 15.41 -0.60
CA VAL A 46 -9.22 16.11 -1.33
C VAL A 46 -9.73 16.56 -2.71
N ASP A 47 -10.67 15.81 -3.28
CA ASP A 47 -11.26 16.08 -4.60
C ASP A 47 -12.42 17.11 -4.58
N SER A 48 -12.68 17.75 -3.43
CA SER A 48 -13.76 18.73 -3.20
C SER A 48 -13.23 20.15 -2.99
#